data_AF-A0A6B2V6H0-F1
#
_entry.id   AF-A0A6B2V6H0-F1
#
_cell.length_a   1.000
_cell.length_b   1.000
_cell.length_c   1.000
_cell.angle_alpha   90.00
_cell.angle_beta   90.00
_cell.angle_gamma   90.00
#
_symmetry.space_group_name_H-M   'P 1'
#
loop_
_entity.id
_entity.type
_entity.pdbx_description
1 polymer ?
#
loop_
_entity_poly.entity_id
_entity_poly.type
_entity_poly.pdbx_seq_one_letter_code
_entity_poly.pdbx_strand_id
1 'polypeptide(L)'
;PGDKLPVHRHRHPHTAGDPHGPAPLTPAEQADATAAAARLLAPLLPEPLDHVLLQADLTAVAPGPLRRPLADVLGVLADVESKGGATVYRFTPASVRRALDAGRSAADLHAFLAGHSRTPVPQPLAYLIDDVARRHGHLRVGAASAYVRCDDDSVLNEILADKRSAGLGLRRLAPTVLAAQSDPGALLE
;
A
#
# COMPACT_ATOMS: atom_id res chain seq x y z
N PRO A 1 -65.99 19.84 0.95
CA PRO A 1 -65.14 20.08 -0.25
C PRO A 1 -63.75 19.48 -0.03
N GLY A 2 -63.54 18.26 -0.50
CA GLY A 2 -62.33 17.49 -0.28
C GLY A 2 -62.37 16.26 -1.19
N ASP A 3 -61.93 16.50 -2.41
CA ASP A 3 -61.94 15.64 -3.58
C ASP A 3 -61.24 14.28 -3.30
N LYS A 4 -61.89 13.16 -3.61
CA LYS A 4 -61.23 11.85 -3.71
C LYS A 4 -61.33 11.38 -5.16
N LEU A 5 -60.37 11.83 -5.96
CA LEU A 5 -60.14 11.37 -7.33
C LEU A 5 -59.71 9.90 -7.35
N PRO A 6 -60.17 9.10 -8.33
CA PRO A 6 -59.78 7.71 -8.45
C PRO A 6 -58.32 7.57 -8.91
N VAL A 7 -57.60 6.67 -8.26
CA VAL A 7 -56.25 6.23 -8.66
C VAL A 7 -56.31 5.51 -10.01
N HIS A 8 -55.99 6.21 -11.10
CA HIS A 8 -55.69 5.59 -12.38
C HIS A 8 -54.41 4.76 -12.26
N ARG A 9 -54.56 3.44 -12.12
CA ARG A 9 -53.49 2.48 -12.36
C ARG A 9 -53.14 2.52 -13.85
N HIS A 10 -52.16 3.35 -14.22
CA HIS A 10 -51.50 3.22 -15.50
C HIS A 10 -50.72 1.91 -15.50
N ARG A 11 -51.33 0.87 -16.07
CA ARG A 11 -50.66 -0.38 -16.42
C ARG A 11 -49.71 -0.04 -17.57
N HIS A 12 -48.45 0.23 -17.25
CA HIS A 12 -47.41 0.26 -18.27
C HIS A 12 -47.43 -1.11 -18.98
N PRO A 13 -47.56 -1.16 -20.31
CA PRO A 13 -47.37 -2.42 -21.02
C PRO A 13 -45.92 -2.83 -20.77
N HIS A 14 -45.75 -3.97 -20.12
CA HIS A 14 -44.48 -4.68 -20.05
C HIS A 14 -44.14 -5.01 -21.51
N THR A 15 -43.33 -4.17 -22.14
CA THR A 15 -42.67 -4.56 -23.39
C THR A 15 -41.80 -5.76 -23.04
N ALA A 16 -42.20 -6.91 -23.56
CA ALA A 16 -41.40 -8.13 -23.52
C ALA A 16 -40.03 -7.76 -24.07
N GLY A 17 -39.01 -7.81 -23.22
CA GLY A 17 -37.63 -7.62 -23.65
C GLY A 17 -37.30 -8.67 -24.68
N ASP A 18 -36.67 -8.26 -25.78
CA ASP A 18 -36.00 -9.19 -26.67
C ASP A 18 -35.10 -10.11 -25.82
N PRO A 19 -35.24 -11.44 -25.91
CA PRO A 19 -34.41 -12.37 -25.15
C PRO A 19 -32.96 -12.44 -25.67
N HIS A 20 -32.58 -11.54 -26.57
CA HIS A 20 -31.29 -11.50 -27.23
C HIS A 20 -30.64 -10.12 -27.08
N GLY A 21 -30.48 -9.66 -25.83
CA GLY A 21 -29.36 -8.76 -25.54
C GLY A 21 -28.07 -9.45 -25.96
N PRO A 22 -27.06 -8.73 -26.49
CA PRO A 22 -25.82 -9.35 -26.94
C PRO A 22 -25.27 -10.20 -25.79
N ALA A 23 -25.01 -11.48 -26.08
CA ALA A 23 -24.42 -12.38 -25.12
C ALA A 23 -23.16 -11.73 -24.53
N PRO A 24 -22.91 -11.87 -23.21
CA PRO A 24 -21.70 -11.33 -22.62
C PRO A 24 -20.49 -11.88 -23.36
N LEU A 25 -19.59 -10.98 -23.77
CA LEU A 25 -18.38 -11.32 -24.49
C LEU A 25 -17.61 -12.37 -23.70
N THR A 26 -17.06 -13.35 -24.41
CA THR A 26 -16.09 -14.26 -23.82
C THR A 26 -14.83 -13.47 -23.37
N PRO A 27 -14.02 -14.00 -22.44
CA PRO A 27 -12.79 -13.33 -22.01
C PRO A 27 -11.85 -12.97 -23.17
N ALA A 28 -11.83 -13.81 -24.22
CA ALA A 28 -11.04 -13.56 -25.43
C ALA A 28 -11.59 -12.37 -26.24
N GLU A 29 -12.91 -12.35 -26.51
CA GLU A 29 -13.56 -11.26 -27.23
C GLU A 29 -13.46 -9.93 -26.45
N GLN A 30 -13.52 -9.98 -25.12
CA GLN A 30 -13.34 -8.81 -24.26
C GLN A 30 -11.90 -8.28 -24.28
N ALA A 31 -10.89 -9.16 -24.34
CA ALA A 31 -9.50 -8.76 -24.50
C ALA A 31 -9.26 -8.08 -25.86
N ASP A 32 -9.79 -8.66 -26.94
CA ASP A 32 -9.68 -8.10 -28.30
C ASP A 32 -10.39 -6.75 -28.42
N ALA A 33 -11.60 -6.63 -27.87
CA ALA A 33 -12.34 -5.37 -27.82
C ALA A 33 -11.59 -4.30 -27.01
N THR A 34 -10.98 -4.68 -25.89
CA THR A 34 -10.15 -3.77 -25.07
C THR A 34 -8.92 -3.31 -25.83
N ALA A 35 -8.23 -4.21 -26.54
CA ALA A 35 -7.07 -3.87 -27.36
C ALA A 35 -7.43 -2.98 -28.56
N ALA A 36 -8.60 -3.18 -29.17
CA ALA A 36 -9.12 -2.30 -30.22
C ALA A 36 -9.45 -0.90 -29.68
N ALA A 37 -10.16 -0.82 -28.55
CA ALA A 37 -10.47 0.44 -27.89
C ALA A 37 -9.19 1.20 -27.47
N ALA A 38 -8.20 0.49 -26.90
CA ALA A 38 -6.92 1.08 -26.52
C ALA A 38 -6.18 1.70 -27.72
N ARG A 39 -6.18 1.03 -28.88
CA ARG A 39 -5.56 1.58 -30.10
C ARG A 39 -6.26 2.83 -30.61
N LEU A 40 -7.60 2.88 -30.55
CA LEU A 40 -8.37 4.05 -30.97
C LEU A 40 -8.22 5.23 -30.03
N LEU A 41 -8.13 4.97 -28.71
CA LEU A 41 -8.00 6.01 -27.69
C LEU A 41 -6.56 6.49 -27.51
N ALA A 42 -5.54 5.67 -27.77
CA ALA A 42 -4.14 6.00 -27.50
C ALA A 42 -3.68 7.37 -28.07
N PRO A 43 -4.04 7.77 -29.30
CA PRO A 43 -3.66 9.09 -29.84
C PRO A 43 -4.36 10.27 -29.16
N LEU A 44 -5.42 10.03 -28.39
CA LEU A 44 -6.22 11.06 -27.71
C LEU A 44 -5.81 11.26 -26.25
N LEU A 45 -4.96 10.38 -25.71
CA LEU A 45 -4.51 10.45 -24.32
C LEU A 45 -3.23 11.29 -24.21
N PRO A 46 -3.07 12.08 -23.13
CA PRO A 46 -1.82 12.80 -22.88
C PRO A 46 -0.67 11.83 -22.61
N GLU A 47 0.54 12.22 -22.99
CA GLU A 47 1.73 11.42 -22.74
C GLU A 47 1.99 11.23 -21.24
N PRO A 48 2.25 10.01 -20.77
CA PRO A 48 2.59 9.76 -19.39
C PRO A 48 3.92 10.41 -18.99
N LEU A 49 3.90 11.14 -17.88
CA LEU A 49 5.04 11.85 -17.32
C LEU A 49 5.89 10.92 -16.45
N ASP A 50 7.20 11.15 -16.47
CA ASP A 50 8.19 10.47 -15.63
C ASP A 50 8.71 11.33 -14.49
N HIS A 51 8.01 12.42 -14.17
CA HIS A 51 8.42 13.34 -13.13
C HIS A 51 7.24 14.01 -12.44
N VAL A 52 7.52 14.60 -11.28
CA VAL A 52 6.61 15.41 -10.46
C VAL A 52 7.24 16.73 -10.05
N LEU A 53 6.41 17.65 -9.56
CA LEU A 53 6.84 18.91 -8.96
C LEU A 53 6.77 18.76 -7.43
N LEU A 54 7.91 18.84 -6.75
CA LEU A 54 7.95 18.81 -5.29
C LEU A 54 7.77 20.22 -4.72
N GLN A 55 6.95 20.32 -3.69
CA GLN A 55 6.60 21.57 -3.03
C GLN A 55 7.03 21.56 -1.55
N ALA A 56 7.22 22.75 -0.98
CA ALA A 56 7.74 22.91 0.39
C ALA A 56 6.77 22.44 1.49
N ASP A 57 5.49 22.24 1.17
CA ASP A 57 4.42 21.81 2.08
C ASP A 57 4.25 20.29 2.14
N LEU A 58 5.30 19.55 1.78
CA LEU A 58 5.34 18.08 1.72
C LEU A 58 4.35 17.50 0.72
N THR A 59 4.20 18.16 -0.43
CA THR A 59 3.39 17.63 -1.53
C THR A 59 4.21 17.42 -2.81
N ALA A 60 3.77 16.46 -3.63
CA ALA A 60 4.19 16.30 -5.01
C ALA A 60 2.98 16.46 -5.92
N VAL A 61 3.11 17.27 -6.96
CA VAL A 61 2.07 17.48 -7.97
C VAL A 61 2.47 16.81 -9.26
N ALA A 62 1.62 15.91 -9.75
CA ALA A 62 1.68 15.32 -11.07
C ALA A 62 0.66 16.02 -11.99
N PRO A 63 1.09 16.89 -12.92
CA PRO A 63 0.20 17.67 -13.77
C PRO A 63 -0.47 16.84 -14.88
N GLY A 64 -0.22 15.53 -14.93
CA GLY A 64 -0.76 14.60 -15.91
C GLY A 64 -0.59 13.15 -15.42
N PRO A 65 -1.01 12.15 -16.22
CA PRO A 65 -0.83 10.76 -15.86
C PRO A 65 0.65 10.44 -15.73
N LEU A 66 1.01 9.68 -14.69
CA LEU A 66 2.40 9.25 -14.48
C LEU A 66 2.65 7.91 -15.18
N ARG A 67 3.89 7.68 -15.61
CA ARG A 67 4.36 6.34 -15.97
C ARG A 67 4.20 5.43 -14.75
N ARG A 68 3.76 4.18 -15.00
CA ARG A 68 3.45 3.20 -13.94
C ARG A 68 4.57 3.06 -12.89
N PRO A 69 5.86 2.91 -13.27
CA PRO A 69 6.91 2.74 -12.26
C PRO A 69 7.01 3.91 -11.28
N LEU A 70 6.84 5.14 -11.76
CA LEU A 70 6.84 6.33 -10.90
C LEU A 70 5.57 6.39 -10.03
N ALA A 71 4.41 6.11 -10.62
CA ALA A 71 3.13 6.09 -9.92
C ALA A 71 3.11 5.06 -8.78
N ASP A 72 3.64 3.87 -9.01
CA ASP A 72 3.67 2.77 -8.04
C ASP A 72 4.54 3.12 -6.83
N VAL A 73 5.73 3.68 -7.07
CA VAL A 73 6.63 4.09 -5.99
C VAL A 73 6.05 5.27 -5.21
N LEU A 74 5.51 6.29 -5.89
CA LEU A 74 4.84 7.42 -5.22
C LEU A 74 3.60 6.97 -4.43
N GLY A 75 2.85 5.99 -4.94
CA GLY A 75 1.68 5.44 -4.25
C GLY A 75 2.02 4.71 -2.94
N VAL A 76 3.25 4.25 -2.78
CA VAL A 76 3.74 3.73 -1.49
C VAL A 76 4.27 4.87 -0.61
N LEU A 77 5.10 5.74 -1.19
CA LEU A 77 5.87 6.78 -0.50
C LEU A 77 5.03 7.99 -0.05
N ALA A 78 3.84 8.17 -0.61
CA ALA A 78 2.94 9.28 -0.29
C ALA A 78 1.47 8.83 -0.36
N ASP A 79 0.59 9.61 0.26
CA ASP A 79 -0.85 9.42 0.19
C ASP A 79 -1.45 10.32 -0.89
N VAL A 80 -2.45 9.83 -1.63
CA VAL A 80 -3.10 10.63 -2.69
C VAL A 80 -4.20 11.49 -2.08
N GLU A 81 -4.05 12.82 -2.15
CA GLU A 81 -5.07 13.76 -1.68
C GLU A 81 -6.13 14.06 -2.74
N SER A 82 -5.71 14.18 -4.00
CA SER A 82 -6.59 14.50 -5.12
C SER A 82 -6.15 13.79 -6.39
N LYS A 83 -7.12 13.36 -7.19
CA LYS A 83 -6.94 12.73 -8.51
C LYS A 83 -7.62 13.55 -9.62
N GLY A 84 -7.75 14.86 -9.43
CA GLY A 84 -8.36 15.77 -10.41
C GLY A 84 -7.47 16.00 -11.64
N GLY A 85 -7.54 17.20 -12.23
CA GLY A 85 -6.70 17.57 -13.38
C GLY A 85 -5.19 17.50 -13.11
N ALA A 86 -4.79 17.48 -11.84
CA ALA A 86 -3.48 17.09 -11.38
C ALA A 86 -3.61 16.14 -10.19
N THR A 87 -2.79 15.10 -10.13
CA THR A 87 -2.74 14.22 -8.96
C THR A 87 -1.82 14.85 -7.92
N VAL A 88 -2.33 15.03 -6.71
CA VAL A 88 -1.57 15.59 -5.60
C VAL A 88 -1.29 14.48 -4.60
N TYR A 89 -0.01 14.29 -4.31
CA TYR A 89 0.50 13.34 -3.34
C TYR A 89 0.98 14.11 -2.11
N ARG A 90 0.61 13.68 -0.90
CA ARG A 90 1.13 14.21 0.35
C ARG A 90 2.08 13.22 1.00
N PHE A 91 3.28 13.69 1.31
CA PHE A 91 4.24 12.94 2.12
C PHE A 91 3.88 13.12 3.61
N THR A 92 3.73 11.99 4.29
CA THR A 92 3.45 11.91 5.72
C THR A 92 4.46 10.99 6.39
N PRO A 93 4.73 11.13 7.71
CA PRO A 93 5.58 10.17 8.42
C PRO A 93 5.16 8.71 8.24
N ALA A 94 3.84 8.44 8.18
CA ALA A 94 3.30 7.11 7.97
C ALA A 94 3.59 6.57 6.56
N SER A 95 3.36 7.37 5.53
CA SER A 95 3.64 6.98 4.13
C SER A 95 5.12 6.71 3.88
N VAL A 96 6.01 7.57 4.41
CA VAL A 96 7.47 7.34 4.35
C VAL A 96 7.84 6.05 5.08
N ARG A 97 7.28 5.82 6.26
CA ARG A 97 7.50 4.57 7.00
C ARG A 97 7.05 3.34 6.21
N ARG A 98 5.89 3.38 5.52
CA ARG A 98 5.46 2.29 4.64
C ARG A 98 6.49 1.98 3.56
N ALA A 99 7.11 3.01 2.95
CA ALA A 99 8.13 2.80 1.94
C ALA A 99 9.39 2.12 2.50
N LEU A 100 9.79 2.49 3.72
CA LEU A 100 10.90 1.83 4.42
C LEU A 100 10.56 0.40 4.85
N ASP A 101 9.33 0.16 5.32
CA ASP A 101 8.81 -1.18 5.64
C ASP A 101 8.76 -2.09 4.40
N ALA A 102 8.58 -1.51 3.20
CA ALA A 102 8.67 -2.20 1.92
C ALA A 102 10.13 -2.46 1.45
N GLY A 103 11.13 -2.20 2.29
CA GLY A 103 12.53 -2.52 2.04
C GLY A 103 13.34 -1.43 1.32
N ARG A 104 12.80 -0.22 1.13
CA ARG A 104 13.55 0.92 0.58
C ARG A 104 14.45 1.51 1.66
N SER A 105 15.66 1.95 1.32
CA SER A 105 16.50 2.75 2.21
C SER A 105 16.23 4.25 2.05
N ALA A 106 16.62 5.07 3.04
CA ALA A 106 16.56 6.53 2.92
C ALA A 106 17.32 7.05 1.69
N ALA A 107 18.51 6.47 1.42
CA ALA A 107 19.31 6.81 0.24
C ALA A 107 18.56 6.52 -1.06
N ASP A 108 17.86 5.38 -1.15
CA ASP A 108 17.04 5.05 -2.33
C ASP A 108 15.90 6.04 -2.52
N LEU A 109 15.25 6.47 -1.43
CA LEU A 109 14.15 7.44 -1.49
C LEU A 109 14.64 8.82 -1.96
N HIS A 110 15.77 9.28 -1.44
CA HIS A 110 16.39 10.53 -1.88
C HIS A 110 16.81 10.48 -3.34
N ALA A 111 17.48 9.39 -3.76
CA ALA A 111 17.89 9.20 -5.15
C ALA A 111 16.68 9.12 -6.09
N PHE A 112 15.62 8.43 -5.68
CA PHE A 112 14.38 8.35 -6.43
C PHE A 112 13.73 9.72 -6.64
N LEU A 113 13.58 10.52 -5.56
CA LEU A 113 12.99 11.85 -5.64
C LEU A 113 13.85 12.81 -6.49
N ALA A 114 15.17 12.75 -6.34
CA ALA A 114 16.08 13.55 -7.14
C ALA A 114 16.00 13.19 -8.64
N GLY A 115 15.84 11.90 -8.98
CA GLY A 115 15.73 11.43 -10.36
C GLY A 115 14.39 11.71 -11.03
N HIS A 116 13.31 11.86 -10.27
CA HIS A 116 11.94 12.02 -10.78
C HIS A 116 11.30 13.37 -10.41
N SER A 117 12.07 14.34 -9.92
CA SER A 117 11.57 15.68 -9.66
C SER A 117 12.08 16.70 -10.68
N ARG A 118 11.19 17.60 -11.11
CA ARG A 118 11.57 18.80 -11.88
C ARG A 118 11.96 19.98 -11.01
N THR A 119 11.78 19.87 -9.70
CA THR A 119 12.22 20.87 -8.72
C THR A 119 13.25 20.24 -7.80
N PRO A 120 14.14 21.03 -7.16
CA PRO A 120 14.99 20.51 -6.11
C PRO A 120 14.15 19.88 -4.99
N VAL A 121 14.67 18.81 -4.37
CA VAL A 121 14.00 18.18 -3.22
C VAL A 121 13.93 19.20 -2.08
N PRO A 122 12.73 19.56 -1.58
CA PRO A 122 12.59 20.53 -0.51
C PRO A 122 13.22 20.02 0.79
N GLN A 123 13.93 20.89 1.50
CA GLN A 123 14.58 20.55 2.78
C GLN A 123 13.62 19.91 3.80
N PRO A 124 12.35 20.36 3.97
CA PRO A 124 11.42 19.70 4.89
C PRO A 124 11.15 18.24 4.54
N LEU A 125 11.08 17.90 3.25
CA LEU A 125 10.87 16.53 2.79
C LEU A 125 12.11 15.68 3.04
N ALA A 126 13.29 16.22 2.76
CA ALA A 126 14.54 15.53 3.04
C ALA A 126 14.69 15.20 4.53
N TYR A 127 14.39 16.19 5.39
CA TYR A 127 14.41 16.01 6.84
C TYR A 127 13.40 14.96 7.31
N LEU A 128 12.17 14.97 6.79
CA LEU A 128 11.15 13.98 7.11
C LEU A 128 11.64 12.55 6.81
N ILE A 129 12.25 12.35 5.64
CA ILE A 129 12.79 11.04 5.24
C ILE A 129 13.87 10.58 6.21
N ASP A 130 14.84 11.43 6.51
CA ASP A 130 15.96 11.08 7.38
C ASP A 130 15.52 10.84 8.83
N ASP A 131 14.54 11.58 9.31
CA ASP A 131 14.00 11.44 10.66
C ASP A 131 13.18 10.15 10.80
N VAL A 132 12.31 9.85 9.84
CA VAL A 132 11.57 8.58 9.83
C VAL A 132 12.50 7.40 9.64
N ALA A 133 13.52 7.50 8.78
CA ALA A 133 14.51 6.44 8.57
C ALA A 133 15.38 6.20 9.81
N ARG A 134 15.78 7.26 10.51
CA ARG A 134 16.46 7.11 11.81
C ARG A 134 15.59 6.36 12.82
N ARG A 135 14.29 6.68 12.87
CA ARG A 135 13.34 6.03 13.79
C ARG A 135 12.88 4.65 13.32
N HIS A 136 13.00 4.35 12.04
CA HIS A 136 12.69 3.06 11.43
C HIS A 136 13.69 2.01 11.91
N GLY A 137 13.17 0.89 12.45
CA GLY A 137 14.01 -0.18 13.00
C GLY A 137 14.40 -0.04 14.47
N HIS A 138 14.12 1.09 15.15
CA HIS A 138 14.30 1.19 16.61
C HIS A 138 13.28 0.37 17.41
N LEU A 139 12.10 0.14 16.84
CA LEU A 139 11.05 -0.66 17.47
C LEU A 139 10.69 -1.84 16.56
N ARG A 140 10.89 -3.07 17.07
CA ARG A 140 10.41 -4.30 16.44
C ARG A 140 9.23 -4.83 17.24
N VAL A 141 8.06 -4.89 16.61
CA VAL A 141 6.84 -5.47 17.20
C VAL A 141 6.65 -6.86 16.59
N GLY A 142 6.40 -7.84 17.44
CA GLY A 142 6.04 -9.19 17.03
C GLY A 142 5.12 -9.81 18.08
N ALA A 143 4.22 -10.69 17.64
CA ALA A 143 3.46 -11.51 18.59
C ALA A 143 4.42 -12.39 19.40
N ALA A 144 4.03 -12.70 20.63
CA ALA A 144 4.63 -13.71 21.48
C ALA A 144 3.49 -14.39 22.24
N SER A 145 3.35 -15.70 22.11
CA SER A 145 2.32 -16.49 22.78
C SER A 145 2.71 -16.85 24.21
N ALA A 146 4.03 -16.93 24.48
CA ALA A 146 4.59 -17.20 25.79
C ALA A 146 5.99 -16.57 25.94
N TYR A 147 6.49 -16.52 27.19
CA TYR A 147 7.86 -16.12 27.49
C TYR A 147 8.52 -17.07 28.48
N VAL A 148 9.84 -17.26 28.35
CA VAL A 148 10.66 -18.05 29.27
C VAL A 148 11.62 -17.09 29.97
N ARG A 149 11.64 -17.13 31.30
CA ARG A 149 12.63 -16.42 32.12
C ARG A 149 13.51 -17.45 32.81
N CYS A 150 14.83 -17.25 32.75
CA CYS A 150 15.79 -18.03 33.51
C CYS A 150 16.79 -17.06 34.14
N ASP A 151 17.18 -17.29 35.39
CA ASP A 151 18.17 -16.43 36.05
C ASP A 151 19.60 -16.68 35.53
N ASP A 152 19.81 -17.77 34.77
CA ASP A 152 21.05 -18.11 34.08
C ASP A 152 20.90 -17.94 32.55
N ASP A 153 21.73 -17.08 31.98
CA ASP A 153 21.68 -16.74 30.55
C ASP A 153 22.30 -17.83 29.65
N SER A 154 23.14 -18.70 30.23
CA SER A 154 23.79 -19.82 29.55
C SER A 154 22.80 -20.93 29.22
N VAL A 155 21.88 -21.23 30.14
CA VAL A 155 20.78 -22.18 29.93
C VAL A 155 19.90 -21.74 28.76
N LEU A 156 19.58 -20.44 28.68
CA LEU A 156 18.80 -19.92 27.55
C LEU A 156 19.58 -19.97 26.22
N ASN A 157 20.91 -19.90 26.26
CA ASN A 157 21.74 -20.08 25.06
C ASN A 157 21.75 -21.54 24.60
N GLU A 158 21.82 -22.50 25.53
CA GLU A 158 21.71 -23.93 25.23
C GLU A 158 20.35 -24.26 24.61
N ILE A 159 19.25 -23.74 25.17
CA ILE A 159 17.91 -23.93 24.63
C ILE A 159 17.81 -23.38 23.20
N LEU A 160 18.36 -22.19 22.92
CA LEU A 160 18.35 -21.60 21.58
C LEU A 160 19.23 -22.39 20.58
N ALA A 161 20.24 -23.12 21.05
CA ALA A 161 21.13 -23.93 20.22
C ALA A 161 20.61 -25.36 19.99
N ASP A 162 19.71 -25.88 20.83
CA ASP A 162 19.13 -27.22 20.69
C ASP A 162 18.16 -27.30 19.51
N LYS A 163 18.36 -28.28 18.61
CA LYS A 163 17.50 -28.49 17.44
C LYS A 163 16.04 -28.80 17.82
N ARG A 164 15.79 -29.35 19.01
CA ARG A 164 14.43 -29.65 19.49
C ARG A 164 13.59 -28.39 19.69
N SER A 165 14.22 -27.25 19.99
CA SER A 165 13.52 -25.98 20.22
C SER A 165 13.18 -25.22 18.92
N ALA A 166 13.63 -25.69 17.76
CA ALA A 166 13.44 -25.03 16.47
C ALA A 166 11.96 -24.79 16.12
N GLY A 167 11.05 -25.67 16.57
CA GLY A 167 9.61 -25.54 16.37
C GLY A 167 8.93 -24.53 17.30
N LEU A 168 9.60 -24.05 18.35
CA LEU A 168 9.01 -23.21 19.40
C LEU A 168 8.99 -21.71 19.05
N GLY A 169 9.63 -21.33 17.94
CA GLY A 169 9.70 -19.93 17.48
C GLY A 169 10.37 -19.01 18.51
N LEU A 170 11.44 -19.49 19.17
CA LEU A 170 12.10 -18.76 20.24
C LEU A 170 12.88 -17.53 19.73
N ARG A 171 12.78 -16.42 20.46
CA ARG A 171 13.50 -15.18 20.21
C ARG A 171 14.02 -14.58 21.52
N ARG A 172 15.32 -14.30 21.61
CA ARG A 172 15.92 -13.62 22.76
C ARG A 172 15.42 -12.17 22.85
N LEU A 173 14.83 -11.80 23.98
CA LEU A 173 14.41 -10.42 24.28
C LEU A 173 15.36 -9.71 25.24
N ALA A 174 15.96 -10.45 26.16
CA ALA A 174 16.98 -9.99 27.11
C ALA A 174 17.91 -11.17 27.45
N PRO A 175 19.06 -10.94 28.13
CA PRO A 175 19.95 -12.04 28.54
C PRO A 175 19.23 -13.16 29.29
N THR A 176 18.21 -12.84 30.08
CA THR A 176 17.47 -13.81 30.91
C THR A 176 16.03 -14.05 30.44
N VAL A 177 15.67 -13.62 29.22
CA VAL A 177 14.29 -13.70 28.71
C VAL A 177 14.22 -14.11 27.24
N LEU A 178 13.45 -15.15 26.95
CA LEU A 178 13.02 -15.56 25.62
C LEU A 178 11.53 -15.27 25.41
N ALA A 179 11.13 -14.86 24.22
CA ALA A 179 9.77 -14.96 23.73
C ALA A 179 9.61 -16.22 22.87
N ALA A 180 8.43 -16.82 22.88
CA ALA A 180 8.07 -17.96 22.06
C ALA A 180 6.80 -17.66 21.25
N GLN A 181 6.70 -18.27 20.06
CA GLN A 181 5.46 -18.24 19.28
C GLN A 181 4.51 -19.37 19.64
N SER A 182 5.03 -20.43 20.26
CA SER A 182 4.22 -21.52 20.81
C SER A 182 3.56 -21.13 22.13
N ASP A 183 2.45 -21.80 22.44
CA ASP A 183 1.76 -21.62 23.72
C ASP A 183 2.58 -22.18 24.90
N PRO A 184 2.26 -21.81 26.14
CA PRO A 184 3.01 -22.25 27.32
C PRO A 184 3.04 -23.77 27.52
N GLY A 185 2.02 -24.52 27.07
CA GLY A 185 1.98 -25.97 27.22
C GLY A 185 3.05 -26.65 26.39
N ALA A 186 3.19 -26.23 25.13
CA ALA A 186 4.21 -26.73 24.22
C ALA A 186 5.66 -26.38 24.63
N LEU A 187 5.87 -25.43 25.55
CA LEU A 187 7.19 -25.10 26.09
C LEU A 187 7.62 -26.01 27.25
N LEU A 188 6.67 -26.71 27.88
CA LEU A 188 6.90 -27.55 29.05
C LEU A 188 7.12 -29.04 28.69
N GLU A 189 6.85 -29.43 27.45
CA GLU A 189 7.10 -30.78 26.90
C GLU A 189 8.49 -30.89 26.25
#